data_AF-A0A840UFI6-F1
#
_entry.id   AF-A0A840UFI6-F1
#
_cell.length_a   1.000
_cell.length_b   1.000
_cell.length_c   1.000
_cell.angle_alpha   90.00
_cell.angle_beta   90.00
_cell.angle_gamma   90.00
#
_symmetry.space_group_name_H-M   'P 1'
#
loop_
_entity.id
_entity.type
_entity.pdbx_description
1 polymer ?
#
loop_
_entity_poly.entity_id
_entity_poly.type
_entity_poly.pdbx_seq_one_letter_code
_entity_poly.pdbx_strand_id
1 'polypeptide(L)'
;MIRCPYCAKYINEDDEFCRFCGQSLQEKKLVCPVCGEHLNLTMQTCPSCGQELKSLLLVDKHLKYQRAVRRKIMIFSLIFILLAAGITSYVFFRQRELNNYNLQVSYYIQTVNNTNKILAAMFIKDKNLTPEECRKQLQIQAKNIDEINKKNAALLVPQEYNKLAADMKQLLINENNLIQQLLTIVNTPVKNSIDADANKVKNNIKEIKRLAATIAVAEQKITIDNNFLAINDNVLAWVKKLRNDYEQNNKQFTNMAQFLAAIETDVQEYEIIKERLPDILSNLRKGGYTWAEYFSELDKAEAKRTELQGAVDNITANVPEGAVLRQSLHNVLSISLQYVRAARQAARIEFEDNDYKEAKPYYDKAEIIHQREEDVYKSFIKQYDDEKKNQEKLQILVK
;
A
#
# COMPACT_ATOMS: atom_id res chain seq x y z
N MET A 1 -102.58 -37.89 -21.64
CA MET A 1 -101.47 -36.92 -21.80
C MET A 1 -101.63 -35.86 -20.70
N ILE A 2 -100.57 -35.59 -19.93
CA ILE A 2 -100.57 -34.60 -18.84
C ILE A 2 -99.69 -33.39 -19.17
N ARG A 3 -99.91 -32.27 -18.48
CA ARG A 3 -99.11 -31.05 -18.64
C ARG A 3 -97.99 -31.04 -17.60
N CYS A 4 -96.73 -30.92 -18.03
CA CYS A 4 -95.60 -30.84 -17.11
C CYS A 4 -95.77 -29.62 -16.18
N PRO A 5 -95.73 -29.78 -14.85
CA PRO A 5 -95.98 -28.69 -13.90
C PRO A 5 -94.87 -27.62 -13.90
N TYR A 6 -93.67 -27.94 -14.39
CA TYR A 6 -92.52 -27.01 -14.38
C TYR A 6 -92.37 -26.19 -15.66
N CYS A 7 -92.72 -26.76 -16.82
CA CYS A 7 -92.53 -26.09 -18.12
C CYS A 7 -93.83 -25.97 -18.95
N ALA A 8 -94.94 -26.48 -18.43
CA ALA A 8 -96.28 -26.35 -18.99
C ALA A 8 -96.49 -26.96 -20.39
N LYS A 9 -95.57 -27.81 -20.88
CA LYS A 9 -95.74 -28.59 -22.13
C LYS A 9 -96.42 -29.93 -21.87
N TYR A 10 -97.17 -30.41 -22.87
CA TYR A 10 -97.85 -31.71 -22.80
C TYR A 10 -96.85 -32.86 -23.01
N ILE A 11 -96.98 -33.88 -22.17
CA ILE A 11 -96.13 -35.08 -22.12
C ILE A 11 -97.01 -36.33 -21.94
N ASN A 12 -96.43 -37.50 -22.17
CA ASN A 12 -97.12 -38.76 -21.91
C ASN A 12 -97.24 -38.98 -20.39
N GLU A 13 -98.32 -39.64 -19.96
CA GLU A 13 -98.57 -39.92 -18.53
C GLU A 13 -97.53 -40.86 -17.90
N ASP A 14 -96.91 -41.71 -18.73
CA ASP A 14 -95.94 -42.71 -18.29
C ASP A 14 -94.47 -42.21 -18.32
N ASP A 15 -94.22 -40.94 -18.71
CA ASP A 15 -92.86 -40.39 -18.76
C ASP A 15 -92.33 -40.10 -17.34
N GLU A 16 -91.22 -40.73 -16.91
CA GLU A 16 -90.61 -40.48 -15.57
C GLU A 16 -89.92 -39.11 -15.46
N PHE A 17 -89.52 -38.54 -16.59
CA PHE A 17 -88.86 -37.23 -16.68
C PHE A 17 -89.47 -36.42 -17.82
N CYS A 18 -89.60 -35.11 -17.64
CA CYS A 18 -90.10 -34.26 -18.71
C CYS A 18 -89.04 -34.15 -19.82
N ARG A 19 -89.33 -34.74 -20.98
CA ARG A 19 -88.48 -34.68 -22.18
C ARG A 19 -88.10 -33.26 -22.65
N PHE A 20 -88.82 -32.22 -22.21
CA PHE A 20 -88.58 -30.83 -22.61
C PHE A 20 -87.73 -30.02 -21.64
N CYS A 21 -87.77 -30.29 -20.33
CA CYS A 21 -87.00 -29.54 -19.33
C CYS A 21 -86.05 -30.40 -18.50
N GLY A 22 -86.05 -31.73 -18.67
CA GLY A 22 -85.20 -32.67 -17.96
C GLY A 22 -85.58 -32.92 -16.50
N GLN A 23 -86.61 -32.24 -15.99
CA GLN A 23 -87.00 -32.37 -14.59
C GLN A 23 -87.76 -33.68 -14.33
N SER A 24 -87.42 -34.34 -13.23
CA SER A 24 -88.09 -35.57 -12.78
C SER A 24 -89.55 -35.28 -12.45
N LEU A 25 -90.44 -36.10 -13.00
CA LEU A 25 -91.88 -36.04 -12.79
C LEU A 25 -92.34 -37.00 -11.70
N GLN A 26 -91.45 -37.84 -11.20
CA GLN A 26 -91.70 -38.66 -10.03
C GLN A 26 -91.75 -37.76 -8.78
N GLU A 27 -92.89 -37.76 -8.10
CA GLU A 27 -92.97 -37.22 -6.75
C GLU A 27 -92.00 -38.00 -5.85
N LYS A 28 -91.08 -37.31 -5.18
CA LYS A 28 -90.19 -37.93 -4.19
C LYS A 28 -91.05 -38.55 -3.08
N LYS A 29 -91.24 -39.85 -3.15
CA LYS A 29 -91.95 -40.63 -2.12
C LYS A 29 -91.17 -40.52 -0.82
N LEU A 30 -91.62 -39.67 0.10
CA LEU A 30 -91.13 -39.75 1.48
C LEU A 30 -91.69 -41.02 2.10
N VAL A 31 -90.89 -41.66 2.94
CA VAL A 31 -91.25 -42.90 3.62
C VAL A 31 -90.97 -42.71 5.10
N CYS A 32 -91.89 -43.13 5.96
CA CYS A 32 -91.71 -43.05 7.40
C CYS A 32 -90.57 -43.98 7.83
N PRO A 33 -89.52 -43.49 8.53
CA PRO A 33 -88.39 -44.32 8.91
C PRO A 33 -88.72 -45.36 10.00
N VAL A 34 -89.88 -45.24 10.65
CA VAL A 34 -90.31 -46.14 11.73
C VAL A 34 -91.16 -47.29 11.20
N CYS A 35 -92.12 -47.01 10.32
CA CYS A 35 -93.07 -48.03 9.84
C CYS A 35 -93.02 -48.29 8.33
N GLY A 36 -92.24 -47.52 7.56
CA GLY A 36 -92.14 -47.70 6.11
C GLY A 36 -93.34 -47.18 5.30
N GLU A 37 -94.28 -46.46 5.93
CA GLU A 37 -95.46 -45.90 5.25
C GLU A 37 -95.11 -44.70 4.37
N HIS A 38 -95.79 -44.53 3.23
CA HIS A 38 -95.58 -43.37 2.36
C HIS A 38 -96.15 -42.09 2.99
N LEU A 39 -95.35 -41.03 3.00
CA LEU A 39 -95.68 -39.75 3.62
C LEU A 39 -95.83 -38.65 2.56
N ASN A 40 -96.81 -37.77 2.75
CA ASN A 40 -96.96 -36.56 1.98
C ASN A 40 -96.19 -35.40 2.66
N LEU A 41 -95.64 -34.47 1.86
CA LEU A 41 -94.77 -33.37 2.30
C LEU A 41 -95.42 -32.39 3.29
N THR A 42 -96.75 -32.42 3.43
CA THR A 42 -97.52 -31.55 4.30
C THR A 42 -97.94 -32.19 5.64
N MET A 43 -97.60 -33.46 5.87
CA MET A 43 -98.00 -34.18 7.08
C MET A 43 -97.06 -33.89 8.26
N GLN A 44 -97.61 -33.52 9.42
CA GLN A 44 -96.84 -33.23 10.64
C GLN A 44 -96.59 -34.46 11.51
N THR A 45 -97.42 -35.49 11.36
CA THR A 45 -97.34 -36.79 12.06
C THR A 45 -97.55 -37.91 11.04
N CYS A 46 -96.87 -39.03 11.23
CA CYS A 46 -97.11 -40.21 10.42
C CYS A 46 -98.52 -40.77 10.73
N PRO A 47 -99.38 -40.96 9.73
CA PRO A 47 -100.75 -41.43 9.97
C PRO A 47 -100.80 -42.90 10.42
N SER A 48 -99.77 -43.68 10.12
CA SER A 48 -99.74 -45.13 10.40
C SER A 48 -99.12 -45.45 11.78
N CYS A 49 -98.09 -44.71 12.22
CA CYS A 49 -97.44 -44.95 13.52
C CYS A 49 -97.56 -43.80 14.54
N GLY A 50 -98.18 -42.67 14.17
CA GLY A 50 -98.39 -41.52 15.07
C GLY A 50 -97.17 -40.63 15.33
N GLN A 51 -95.99 -40.98 14.80
CA GLN A 51 -94.74 -40.26 15.08
C GLN A 51 -94.70 -38.84 14.49
N GLU A 52 -94.29 -37.84 15.27
CA GLU A 52 -94.10 -36.46 14.81
C GLU A 52 -92.91 -36.32 13.83
N LEU A 53 -93.20 -35.84 12.62
CA LEU A 53 -92.27 -35.70 11.50
C LEU A 53 -91.48 -34.38 11.54
N LYS A 54 -91.87 -33.42 12.41
CA LYS A 54 -91.24 -32.10 12.56
C LYS A 54 -89.76 -32.17 12.96
N SER A 55 -89.36 -33.26 13.61
CA SER A 55 -87.98 -33.54 14.04
C SER A 55 -87.02 -33.85 12.89
N LEU A 56 -87.52 -34.31 11.72
CA LEU A 56 -86.70 -34.79 10.61
C LEU A 56 -86.09 -33.66 9.76
N LEU A 57 -86.79 -32.52 9.62
CA LEU A 57 -86.27 -31.34 8.88
C LEU A 57 -85.19 -30.57 9.66
N LEU A 58 -85.17 -30.68 10.99
CA LEU A 58 -84.18 -30.02 11.85
C LEU A 58 -82.82 -30.72 11.78
N VAL A 59 -82.80 -32.05 11.60
CA VAL A 59 -81.57 -32.86 11.49
C VAL A 59 -80.75 -32.49 10.25
N ASP A 60 -81.40 -32.27 9.10
CA ASP A 60 -80.71 -31.88 7.86
C ASP A 60 -80.11 -30.46 7.93
N LYS A 61 -80.81 -29.50 8.55
CA LYS A 61 -80.28 -28.14 8.78
C LYS A 61 -79.08 -28.14 9.72
N HIS A 62 -79.13 -28.90 10.82
CA HIS A 62 -78.05 -28.95 11.80
C HIS A 62 -76.78 -29.63 11.25
N LEU A 63 -76.94 -30.70 10.46
CA LEU A 63 -75.83 -31.38 9.79
C LEU A 63 -75.20 -30.53 8.67
N LYS A 64 -76.00 -29.81 7.87
CA LYS A 64 -75.47 -28.85 6.87
C LYS A 64 -74.76 -27.68 7.51
N TYR A 65 -75.29 -27.15 8.63
CA TYR A 65 -74.65 -26.10 9.41
C TYR A 65 -73.30 -26.56 10.00
N GLN A 66 -73.24 -27.74 10.64
CA GLN A 66 -71.98 -28.28 11.16
C GLN A 66 -70.92 -28.52 10.09
N ARG A 67 -71.31 -29.02 8.90
CA ARG A 67 -70.38 -29.15 7.76
C ARG A 67 -69.88 -27.80 7.26
N ALA A 68 -70.76 -26.79 7.17
CA ALA A 68 -70.38 -25.44 6.76
C ALA A 68 -69.42 -24.78 7.76
N VAL A 69 -69.66 -24.95 9.07
CA VAL A 69 -68.79 -24.43 10.13
C VAL A 69 -67.42 -25.14 10.13
N ARG A 70 -67.37 -26.48 10.05
CA ARG A 70 -66.08 -27.22 9.93
C ARG A 70 -65.28 -26.80 8.70
N ARG A 71 -65.94 -26.61 7.55
CA ARG A 71 -65.27 -26.13 6.33
C ARG A 71 -64.70 -24.73 6.53
N LYS A 72 -65.42 -23.82 7.18
CA LYS A 72 -64.91 -22.47 7.52
C LYS A 72 -63.74 -22.54 8.49
N ILE A 73 -63.82 -23.36 9.55
CA ILE A 73 -62.72 -23.55 10.51
C ILE A 73 -61.47 -24.08 9.82
N MET A 74 -61.59 -25.09 8.94
CA MET A 74 -60.44 -25.61 8.18
C MET A 74 -59.82 -24.58 7.24
N ILE A 75 -60.65 -23.73 6.60
CA ILE A 75 -60.15 -22.64 5.75
C ILE A 75 -59.42 -21.59 6.61
N PHE A 76 -59.97 -21.18 7.76
CA PHE A 76 -59.31 -20.23 8.66
C PHE A 76 -58.01 -20.79 9.25
N SER A 77 -57.97 -22.07 9.63
CA SER A 77 -56.73 -22.69 10.11
C SER A 77 -55.65 -22.77 9.03
N LEU A 78 -56.04 -23.08 7.78
CA LEU A 78 -55.10 -23.08 6.65
C LEU A 78 -54.54 -21.68 6.38
N ILE A 79 -55.40 -20.66 6.36
CA ILE A 79 -54.99 -19.25 6.20
C ILE A 79 -54.05 -18.84 7.34
N PHE A 80 -54.37 -19.21 8.58
CA PHE A 80 -53.52 -18.90 9.74
C PHE A 80 -52.15 -19.55 9.63
N ILE A 81 -52.07 -20.83 9.21
CA ILE A 81 -50.79 -21.52 9.00
C ILE A 81 -49.97 -20.84 7.89
N LEU A 82 -50.61 -20.44 6.78
CA LEU A 82 -49.93 -19.74 5.68
C LEU A 82 -49.42 -18.36 6.13
N LEU A 83 -50.20 -17.61 6.91
CA LEU A 83 -49.79 -16.34 7.48
C LEU A 83 -48.62 -16.53 8.46
N ALA A 84 -48.70 -17.52 9.35
CA ALA A 84 -47.63 -17.83 10.29
C ALA A 84 -46.33 -18.24 9.54
N ALA A 85 -46.43 -19.06 8.50
CA ALA A 85 -45.30 -19.45 7.65
C ALA A 85 -44.72 -18.24 6.89
N GLY A 86 -45.57 -17.33 6.41
CA GLY A 86 -45.12 -16.08 5.78
C GLY A 86 -44.35 -15.18 6.74
N ILE A 87 -44.86 -15.00 7.96
CA ILE A 87 -44.21 -14.19 9.00
C ILE A 87 -42.87 -14.82 9.42
N THR A 88 -42.83 -16.13 9.68
CA THR A 88 -41.59 -16.81 10.08
C THR A 88 -40.54 -16.77 8.97
N SER A 89 -40.94 -16.97 7.71
CA SER A 89 -40.05 -16.86 6.55
C SER A 89 -39.49 -15.43 6.39
N TYR A 90 -40.34 -14.41 6.55
CA TYR A 90 -39.93 -13.00 6.52
C TYR A 90 -38.92 -12.67 7.63
N VAL A 91 -39.19 -13.08 8.87
CA VAL A 91 -38.28 -12.87 10.01
C VAL A 91 -36.97 -13.61 9.80
N PHE A 92 -37.01 -14.87 9.35
CA PHE A 92 -35.81 -15.65 9.06
C PHE A 92 -34.94 -15.00 7.97
N PHE A 93 -35.55 -14.53 6.87
CA PHE A 93 -34.84 -13.87 5.79
C PHE A 93 -34.21 -12.55 6.25
N ARG A 94 -34.96 -11.72 7.00
CA ARG A 94 -34.46 -10.48 7.61
C ARG A 94 -33.31 -10.73 8.57
N GLN A 95 -33.42 -11.75 9.44
CA GLN A 95 -32.35 -12.11 10.36
C GLN A 95 -31.09 -12.56 9.62
N ARG A 96 -31.24 -13.32 8.53
CA ARG A 96 -30.12 -13.75 7.69
C ARG A 96 -29.42 -12.56 7.03
N GLU A 97 -30.18 -11.60 6.52
CA GLU A 97 -29.65 -10.37 5.93
C GLU A 97 -28.87 -9.54 6.96
N LEU A 98 -29.43 -9.35 8.15
CA LEU A 98 -28.79 -8.66 9.27
C LEU A 98 -27.48 -9.35 9.71
N ASN A 99 -27.52 -10.67 9.85
CA ASN A 99 -26.33 -11.46 10.21
C ASN A 99 -25.24 -11.33 9.14
N ASN A 100 -25.60 -11.40 7.86
CA ASN A 100 -24.65 -11.22 6.76
C ASN A 100 -24.02 -9.83 6.76
N TYR A 101 -24.83 -8.78 6.95
CA TYR A 101 -24.33 -7.41 7.07
C TYR A 101 -23.35 -7.28 8.24
N ASN A 102 -23.72 -7.78 9.41
CA ASN A 102 -22.89 -7.73 10.61
C ASN A 102 -21.56 -8.46 10.44
N LEU A 103 -21.55 -9.61 9.77
CA LEU A 103 -20.33 -10.37 9.46
C LEU A 103 -19.40 -9.57 8.53
N GLN A 104 -19.93 -8.94 7.47
CA GLN A 104 -19.12 -8.15 6.55
C GLN A 104 -18.53 -6.91 7.24
N VAL A 105 -19.34 -6.17 8.00
CA VAL A 105 -18.86 -5.00 8.74
C VAL A 105 -17.83 -5.39 9.80
N SER A 106 -18.02 -6.52 10.49
CA SER A 106 -17.03 -7.05 11.44
C SER A 106 -15.68 -7.33 10.78
N TYR A 107 -15.68 -7.91 9.57
CA TYR A 107 -14.46 -8.10 8.78
C TYR A 107 -13.79 -6.78 8.39
N TYR A 108 -14.58 -5.75 8.02
CA TYR A 108 -14.03 -4.42 7.74
C TYR A 108 -13.39 -3.78 8.97
N ILE A 109 -14.05 -3.87 10.13
CA ILE A 109 -13.51 -3.38 11.42
C ILE A 109 -12.17 -4.06 11.74
N GLN A 110 -12.08 -5.39 11.59
CA GLN A 110 -10.84 -6.12 11.82
C GLN A 110 -9.73 -5.69 10.86
N THR A 111 -10.06 -5.51 9.58
CA THR A 111 -9.11 -5.05 8.55
C THR A 111 -8.57 -3.65 8.89
N VAL A 112 -9.45 -2.71 9.24
CA VAL A 112 -9.06 -1.36 9.69
C VAL A 112 -8.18 -1.43 10.94
N ASN A 113 -8.58 -2.19 11.96
CA ASN A 113 -7.79 -2.34 13.18
C ASN A 113 -6.39 -2.90 12.91
N ASN A 114 -6.27 -3.88 11.99
CA ASN A 114 -4.98 -4.43 11.60
C ASN A 114 -4.12 -3.41 10.84
N THR A 115 -4.71 -2.70 9.88
CA THR A 115 -4.05 -1.60 9.16
C THR A 115 -3.52 -0.55 10.13
N ASN A 116 -4.36 -0.11 11.09
CA ASN A 116 -4.00 0.93 12.04
C ASN A 116 -2.84 0.50 12.96
N LYS A 117 -2.84 -0.76 13.40
CA LYS A 117 -1.70 -1.34 14.14
C LYS A 117 -0.41 -1.35 13.31
N ILE A 118 -0.49 -1.74 12.04
CA ILE A 118 0.68 -1.77 11.15
C ILE A 118 1.20 -0.35 10.94
N LEU A 119 0.34 0.62 10.59
CA LEU A 119 0.73 2.01 10.39
C LEU A 119 1.38 2.60 11.64
N ALA A 120 0.79 2.36 12.81
CA ALA A 120 1.35 2.79 14.09
C ALA A 120 2.73 2.18 14.37
N ALA A 121 2.92 0.90 14.03
CA ALA A 121 4.18 0.19 14.22
C ALA A 121 5.27 0.54 13.20
N MET A 122 4.92 1.13 12.06
CA MET A 122 5.90 1.56 11.05
C MET A 122 6.67 2.78 11.55
N PHE A 123 5.96 3.81 12.00
CA PHE A 123 6.58 5.06 12.44
C PHE A 123 6.76 5.06 13.95
N ILE A 124 7.39 4.04 14.53
CA ILE A 124 7.83 4.14 15.92
C ILE A 124 9.16 4.91 15.91
N LYS A 125 9.33 5.84 16.85
CA LYS A 125 10.45 6.80 16.92
C LYS A 125 11.85 6.17 16.75
N ASP A 126 12.04 4.93 17.23
CA ASP A 126 13.33 4.24 17.22
C ASP A 126 13.49 3.23 16.07
N LYS A 127 12.49 3.12 15.18
CA LYS A 127 12.50 2.15 14.09
C LYS A 127 13.20 2.72 12.85
N ASN A 128 14.32 2.11 12.47
CA ASN A 128 15.02 2.43 11.23
C ASN A 128 14.36 1.70 10.04
N LEU A 129 13.40 2.35 9.39
CA LEU A 129 12.88 1.90 8.09
C LEU A 129 13.43 2.77 6.97
N THR A 130 13.84 2.13 5.86
CA THR A 130 14.16 2.86 4.64
C THR A 130 12.89 3.39 3.97
N PRO A 131 12.99 4.44 3.15
CA PRO A 131 11.86 4.93 2.36
C PRO A 131 11.23 3.85 1.47
N GLU A 132 12.01 2.90 0.97
CA GLU A 132 11.52 1.82 0.11
C GLU A 132 10.65 0.82 0.90
N GLU A 133 11.09 0.40 2.09
CA GLU A 133 10.26 -0.48 2.94
C GLU A 133 8.96 0.21 3.36
N CYS A 134 9.03 1.49 3.74
CA CYS A 134 7.85 2.29 4.06
C CYS A 134 6.87 2.31 2.87
N ARG A 135 7.36 2.57 1.66
CA ARG A 135 6.55 2.62 0.44
C ARG A 135 5.85 1.29 0.17
N LYS A 136 6.59 0.17 0.23
CA LYS A 136 6.02 -1.17 0.00
C LYS A 136 4.92 -1.49 1.00
N GLN A 137 5.15 -1.24 2.28
CA GLN A 137 4.18 -1.51 3.34
C GLN A 137 2.93 -0.63 3.20
N LEU A 138 3.10 0.67 2.96
CA LEU A 138 1.97 1.58 2.74
C LEU A 138 1.14 1.20 1.51
N GLN A 139 1.77 0.76 0.41
CA GLN A 139 1.05 0.29 -0.78
C GLN A 139 0.22 -0.96 -0.49
N ILE A 140 0.73 -1.89 0.33
CA ILE A 140 -0.04 -3.07 0.76
C ILE A 140 -1.27 -2.62 1.55
N GLN A 141 -1.09 -1.71 2.52
CA GLN A 141 -2.22 -1.24 3.33
C GLN A 141 -3.24 -0.43 2.51
N ALA A 142 -2.78 0.37 1.54
CA ALA A 142 -3.65 1.09 0.61
C ALA A 142 -4.55 0.12 -0.17
N LYS A 143 -3.98 -0.98 -0.68
CA LYS A 143 -4.75 -2.02 -1.40
C LYS A 143 -5.78 -2.67 -0.49
N ASN A 144 -5.40 -3.04 0.73
CA ASN A 144 -6.32 -3.66 1.70
C ASN A 144 -7.53 -2.76 1.99
N ILE A 145 -7.30 -1.46 2.23
CA ILE A 145 -8.38 -0.49 2.49
C ILE A 145 -9.23 -0.22 1.24
N ASP A 146 -8.61 -0.11 0.06
CA ASP A 146 -9.34 0.08 -1.20
C ASP A 146 -10.25 -1.11 -1.52
N GLU A 147 -9.77 -2.34 -1.30
CA GLU A 147 -10.56 -3.56 -1.50
C GLU A 147 -11.81 -3.61 -0.62
N ILE A 148 -11.67 -3.32 0.68
CA ILE A 148 -12.85 -3.30 1.57
C ILE A 148 -13.76 -2.11 1.29
N ASN A 149 -13.22 -0.96 0.85
CA ASN A 149 -14.03 0.19 0.46
C ASN A 149 -14.90 -0.11 -0.76
N LYS A 150 -14.35 -0.80 -1.77
CA LYS A 150 -15.10 -1.29 -2.95
C LYS A 150 -16.20 -2.28 -2.54
N LYS A 151 -15.88 -3.25 -1.68
CA LYS A 151 -16.87 -4.22 -1.17
C LYS A 151 -17.96 -3.54 -0.33
N ASN A 152 -17.60 -2.57 0.50
CA ASN A 152 -18.54 -1.79 1.31
C ASN A 152 -19.50 -0.97 0.44
N ALA A 153 -19.03 -0.39 -0.67
CA ALA A 153 -19.87 0.37 -1.60
C ALA A 153 -20.95 -0.48 -2.29
N ALA A 154 -20.70 -1.79 -2.45
CA ALA A 154 -21.64 -2.74 -3.04
C ALA A 154 -22.53 -3.46 -2.01
N LEU A 155 -22.33 -3.21 -0.72
CA LEU A 155 -23.04 -3.92 0.35
C LEU A 155 -24.49 -3.43 0.47
N LEU A 156 -25.43 -4.37 0.55
CA LEU A 156 -26.83 -4.05 0.85
C LEU A 156 -26.93 -3.62 2.32
N VAL A 157 -27.47 -2.43 2.55
CA VAL A 157 -27.55 -1.81 3.88
C VAL A 157 -28.97 -1.93 4.43
N PRO A 158 -29.18 -2.66 5.55
CA PRO A 158 -30.47 -2.63 6.24
C PRO A 158 -30.75 -1.23 6.79
N GLN A 159 -32.01 -0.79 6.74
CA GLN A 159 -32.43 0.58 7.07
C GLN A 159 -31.95 1.04 8.46
N GLU A 160 -31.93 0.15 9.45
CA GLU A 160 -31.45 0.41 10.81
C GLU A 160 -29.95 0.71 10.91
N TYR A 161 -29.16 0.33 9.90
CA TYR A 161 -27.70 0.56 9.85
C TYR A 161 -27.29 1.71 8.92
N ASN A 162 -28.22 2.50 8.37
CA ASN A 162 -27.90 3.57 7.42
C ASN A 162 -26.84 4.56 7.94
N LYS A 163 -26.94 4.97 9.22
CA LYS A 163 -25.94 5.86 9.84
C LYS A 163 -24.58 5.18 9.97
N LEU A 164 -24.56 3.94 10.48
CA LEU A 164 -23.33 3.16 10.62
C LEU A 164 -22.63 2.96 9.26
N ALA A 165 -23.39 2.63 8.22
CA ALA A 165 -22.86 2.46 6.87
C ALA A 165 -22.25 3.76 6.31
N ALA A 166 -22.90 4.90 6.56
CA ALA A 166 -22.38 6.22 6.18
C ALA A 166 -21.08 6.55 6.92
N ASP A 167 -21.04 6.34 8.23
CA ASP A 167 -19.86 6.55 9.06
C ASP A 167 -18.70 5.63 8.63
N MET A 168 -18.98 4.36 8.37
CA MET A 168 -17.99 3.39 7.87
C MET A 168 -17.44 3.80 6.50
N LYS A 169 -18.30 4.23 5.57
CA LYS A 169 -17.85 4.72 4.25
C LYS A 169 -16.90 5.91 4.41
N GLN A 170 -17.26 6.89 5.25
CA GLN A 170 -16.41 8.06 5.46
C GLN A 170 -15.09 7.69 6.16
N LEU A 171 -15.12 6.74 7.09
CA LEU A 171 -13.93 6.24 7.75
C LEU A 171 -12.98 5.61 6.74
N LEU A 172 -13.45 4.70 5.87
CA LEU A 172 -12.60 4.04 4.86
C LEU A 172 -11.98 5.05 3.88
N ILE A 173 -12.73 6.11 3.53
CA ILE A 173 -12.20 7.23 2.72
C ILE A 173 -11.06 7.93 3.48
N ASN A 174 -11.24 8.22 4.76
CA ASN A 174 -10.23 8.91 5.57
C ASN A 174 -9.00 8.02 5.82
N GLU A 175 -9.17 6.72 6.01
CA GLU A 175 -8.07 5.75 6.11
C GLU A 175 -7.25 5.72 4.82
N ASN A 176 -7.91 5.64 3.65
CA ASN A 176 -7.20 5.68 2.38
C ASN A 176 -6.47 7.03 2.21
N ASN A 177 -7.12 8.15 2.53
CA ASN A 177 -6.49 9.47 2.45
C ASN A 177 -5.26 9.57 3.38
N LEU A 178 -5.34 9.04 4.59
CA LEU A 178 -4.20 8.96 5.51
C LEU A 178 -3.03 8.21 4.86
N ILE A 179 -3.27 7.02 4.33
CA ILE A 179 -2.23 6.19 3.70
C ILE A 179 -1.63 6.88 2.47
N GLN A 180 -2.45 7.53 1.64
CA GLN A 180 -1.95 8.28 0.48
C GLN A 180 -1.08 9.47 0.88
N GLN A 181 -1.47 10.22 1.93
CA GLN A 181 -0.62 11.31 2.44
C GLN A 181 0.72 10.80 2.98
N LEU A 182 0.70 9.67 3.70
CA LEU A 182 1.92 9.02 4.16
C LEU A 182 2.80 8.59 2.98
N LEU A 183 2.21 8.06 1.90
CA LEU A 183 2.94 7.73 0.66
C LEU A 183 3.57 8.97 0.02
N THR A 184 2.86 10.10 -0.04
CA THR A 184 3.40 11.37 -0.56
C THR A 184 4.63 11.80 0.25
N ILE A 185 4.55 11.76 1.58
CA ILE A 185 5.66 12.10 2.47
C ILE A 185 6.85 11.16 2.25
N VAL A 186 6.61 9.85 2.22
CA VAL A 186 7.66 8.83 2.03
C VAL A 186 8.31 8.92 0.65
N ASN A 187 7.59 9.35 -0.38
CA ASN A 187 8.13 9.50 -1.73
C ASN A 187 8.96 10.77 -1.90
N THR A 188 8.74 11.79 -1.07
CA THR A 188 9.43 13.09 -1.17
C THR A 188 9.88 13.63 0.19
N PRO A 189 10.65 12.87 0.99
CA PRO A 189 10.96 13.20 2.38
C PRO A 189 11.83 14.47 2.54
N VAL A 190 12.49 14.92 1.48
CA VAL A 190 13.39 16.08 1.50
C VAL A 190 12.72 17.36 0.98
N LYS A 191 11.47 17.29 0.48
CA LYS A 191 10.79 18.47 -0.10
C LYS A 191 10.28 19.42 0.99
N ASN A 192 10.35 20.73 0.74
CA ASN A 192 9.91 21.78 1.67
C ASN A 192 8.40 21.82 1.97
N SER A 193 7.57 21.01 1.30
CA SER A 193 6.10 21.01 1.46
C SER A 193 5.56 20.09 2.56
N ILE A 194 6.41 19.43 3.33
CA ILE A 194 6.00 18.39 4.29
C ILE A 194 5.09 18.93 5.40
N ASP A 195 5.20 20.21 5.79
CA ASP A 195 4.34 20.79 6.82
C ASP A 195 2.85 20.80 6.40
N ALA A 196 2.58 21.01 5.11
CA ALA A 196 1.22 20.97 4.59
C ALA A 196 0.66 19.53 4.58
N ASP A 197 1.49 18.55 4.23
CA ASP A 197 1.09 17.14 4.18
C ASP A 197 0.94 16.54 5.59
N ALA A 198 1.79 16.94 6.54
CA ALA A 198 1.66 16.59 7.95
C ALA A 198 0.36 17.13 8.56
N ASN A 199 -0.03 18.37 8.25
CA ASN A 199 -1.33 18.90 8.68
C ASN A 199 -2.50 18.07 8.14
N LYS A 200 -2.42 17.56 6.90
CA LYS A 200 -3.45 16.66 6.34
C LYS A 200 -3.47 15.31 7.07
N VAL A 201 -2.31 14.72 7.37
CA VAL A 201 -2.18 13.50 8.17
C VAL A 201 -2.85 13.68 9.53
N LYS A 202 -2.53 14.76 10.24
CA LYS A 202 -3.13 15.09 11.55
C LYS A 202 -4.65 15.23 11.48
N ASN A 203 -5.16 15.90 10.44
CA ASN A 203 -6.60 16.06 10.24
C ASN A 203 -7.30 14.73 9.95
N ASN A 204 -6.72 13.87 9.12
CA ASN A 204 -7.26 12.55 8.84
C ASN A 204 -7.31 11.68 10.11
N ILE A 205 -6.24 11.67 10.92
CA ILE A 205 -6.20 10.93 12.19
C ILE A 205 -7.31 11.40 13.14
N LYS A 206 -7.55 12.72 13.22
CA LYS A 206 -8.62 13.30 14.04
C LYS A 206 -10.00 12.84 13.59
N GLU A 207 -10.29 12.86 12.29
CA GLU A 207 -11.57 12.41 11.75
C GLU A 207 -11.76 10.89 11.88
N ILE A 208 -10.70 10.10 11.65
CA ILE A 208 -10.70 8.65 11.88
C ILE A 208 -11.06 8.35 13.34
N LYS A 209 -10.41 9.03 14.31
CA LYS A 209 -10.71 8.87 15.73
C LYS A 209 -12.18 9.18 16.04
N ARG A 210 -12.73 10.25 15.45
CA ARG A 210 -14.12 10.66 15.66
C ARG A 210 -15.11 9.61 15.13
N LEU A 211 -14.89 9.10 13.92
CA LEU A 211 -15.74 8.09 13.28
C LEU A 211 -15.59 6.71 13.94
N ALA A 212 -14.37 6.33 14.34
CA ALA A 212 -14.11 5.08 15.04
C ALA A 212 -14.95 4.94 16.31
N ALA A 213 -15.23 6.04 17.01
CA ALA A 213 -16.06 6.06 18.22
C ALA A 213 -17.55 5.78 17.96
N THR A 214 -18.04 5.94 16.73
CA THR A 214 -19.46 5.71 16.38
C THR A 214 -19.70 4.34 15.73
N ILE A 215 -18.63 3.63 15.34
CA ILE A 215 -18.70 2.38 14.61
C ILE A 215 -18.49 1.19 15.55
N ALA A 216 -19.58 0.48 15.82
CA ALA A 216 -19.57 -0.80 16.53
C ALA A 216 -20.69 -1.70 16.00
N VAL A 217 -20.39 -2.99 15.84
CA VAL A 217 -21.36 -4.01 15.43
C VAL A 217 -21.07 -5.30 16.18
N ALA A 218 -22.12 -5.90 16.74
CA ALA A 218 -22.00 -7.06 17.61
C ALA A 218 -20.96 -6.80 18.72
N GLU A 219 -19.88 -7.57 18.77
CA GLU A 219 -18.79 -7.43 19.74
C GLU A 219 -17.54 -6.73 19.17
N GLN A 220 -17.59 -6.29 17.91
CA GLN A 220 -16.47 -5.65 17.22
C GLN A 220 -16.59 -4.13 17.25
N LYS A 221 -15.47 -3.46 17.52
CA LYS A 221 -15.33 -2.00 17.48
C LYS A 221 -13.99 -1.59 16.91
N ILE A 222 -13.90 -0.37 16.39
CA ILE A 222 -12.63 0.18 15.94
C ILE A 222 -11.83 0.64 17.15
N THR A 223 -10.57 0.21 17.22
CA THR A 223 -9.65 0.57 18.30
C THR A 223 -8.59 1.52 17.78
N ILE A 224 -8.52 2.71 18.38
CA ILE A 224 -7.49 3.71 18.09
C ILE A 224 -6.62 3.83 19.33
N ASP A 225 -5.37 3.38 19.25
CA ASP A 225 -4.41 3.47 20.34
C ASP A 225 -3.57 4.75 20.26
N ASN A 226 -2.76 4.99 21.30
CA ASN A 226 -1.92 6.18 21.38
C ASN A 226 -0.83 6.21 20.30
N ASN A 227 -0.37 5.06 19.81
CA ASN A 227 0.65 4.99 18.77
C ASN A 227 0.07 5.42 17.41
N PHE A 228 -1.18 5.04 17.11
CA PHE A 228 -1.89 5.52 15.94
C PHE A 228 -2.08 7.04 15.99
N LEU A 229 -2.45 7.58 17.15
CA LEU A 229 -2.58 9.04 17.34
C LEU A 229 -1.25 9.77 17.18
N ALA A 230 -0.12 9.11 17.47
CA ALA A 230 1.22 9.65 17.35
C ALA A 230 1.83 9.52 15.95
N ILE A 231 1.14 8.89 14.97
CA ILE A 231 1.68 8.67 13.60
C ILE A 231 2.21 9.98 13.00
N ASN A 232 1.46 11.09 13.10
CA ASN A 232 1.89 12.37 12.55
C ASN A 232 3.26 12.81 13.10
N ASP A 233 3.40 12.82 14.42
CA ASP A 233 4.58 13.35 15.08
C ASP A 233 5.78 12.42 14.85
N ASN A 234 5.55 11.11 14.81
CA ASN A 234 6.61 10.15 14.53
C ASN A 234 7.06 10.17 13.06
N VAL A 235 6.14 10.35 12.11
CA VAL A 235 6.48 10.54 10.69
C VAL A 235 7.34 11.79 10.53
N LEU A 236 6.98 12.90 11.18
CA LEU A 236 7.77 14.13 11.16
C LEU A 236 9.17 13.93 11.76
N ALA A 237 9.28 13.18 12.87
CA ALA A 237 10.58 12.84 13.45
C ALA A 237 11.43 11.97 12.50
N TRP A 238 10.82 10.97 11.85
CA TRP A 238 11.46 10.11 10.86
C TRP A 238 11.95 10.91 9.64
N VAL A 239 11.11 11.81 9.10
CA VAL A 239 11.48 12.73 8.01
C VAL A 239 12.65 13.61 8.41
N LYS A 240 12.61 14.21 9.61
CA LYS A 240 13.69 15.08 10.10
C LYS A 240 15.01 14.33 10.18
N LYS A 241 14.99 13.09 10.66
CA LYS A 241 16.16 12.21 10.70
C LYS A 241 16.71 11.98 9.29
N LEU A 242 15.85 11.58 8.34
CA LEU A 242 16.27 11.37 6.94
C LEU A 242 16.85 12.62 6.29
N ARG A 243 16.28 13.80 6.54
CA ARG A 243 16.82 15.07 6.03
C ARG A 243 18.19 15.35 6.59
N ASN A 244 18.39 15.16 7.91
CA ASN A 244 19.69 15.33 8.53
C ASN A 244 20.73 14.36 7.93
N ASP A 245 20.36 13.08 7.75
CA ASP A 245 21.25 12.08 7.15
C ASP A 245 21.60 12.45 5.70
N TYR A 246 20.62 12.92 4.93
CA TYR A 246 20.84 13.40 3.55
C TYR A 246 21.70 14.66 3.51
N GLU A 247 21.46 15.65 4.37
CA GLU A 247 22.26 16.88 4.47
C GLU A 247 23.71 16.59 4.87
N GLN A 248 23.92 15.69 5.84
CA GLN A 248 25.26 15.27 6.25
C GLN A 248 25.99 14.55 5.12
N ASN A 249 25.35 13.60 4.45
CA ASN A 249 25.93 12.89 3.32
C ASN A 249 26.20 13.85 2.15
N ASN A 250 25.26 14.74 1.81
CA ASN A 250 25.43 15.73 0.75
C ASN A 250 26.56 16.74 1.04
N LYS A 251 26.73 17.14 2.31
CA LYS A 251 27.86 17.95 2.73
C LYS A 251 29.19 17.20 2.55
N GLN A 252 29.25 15.93 2.91
CA GLN A 252 30.45 15.10 2.67
C GLN A 252 30.75 14.96 1.17
N PHE A 253 29.74 14.74 0.32
CA PHE A 253 29.90 14.69 -1.14
C PHE A 253 30.38 16.02 -1.72
N THR A 254 29.78 17.14 -1.30
CA THR A 254 30.18 18.48 -1.76
C THR A 254 31.62 18.79 -1.37
N ASN A 255 31.99 18.48 -0.12
CA ASN A 255 33.34 18.66 0.38
C ASN A 255 34.36 17.81 -0.41
N MET A 256 34.02 16.56 -0.72
CA MET A 256 34.89 15.69 -1.52
C MET A 256 35.01 16.17 -2.97
N ALA A 257 33.91 16.61 -3.60
CA ALA A 257 33.94 17.14 -4.95
C ALA A 257 34.80 18.41 -5.05
N GLN A 258 34.68 19.32 -4.07
CA GLN A 258 35.54 20.51 -3.96
C GLN A 258 37.01 20.12 -3.76
N PHE A 259 37.27 19.11 -2.94
CA PHE A 259 38.62 18.59 -2.71
C PHE A 259 39.24 18.00 -3.98
N LEU A 260 38.51 17.13 -4.71
CA LEU A 260 38.98 16.55 -5.96
C LEU A 260 39.22 17.62 -7.03
N ALA A 261 38.36 18.64 -7.10
CA ALA A 261 38.56 19.77 -8.01
C ALA A 261 39.82 20.57 -7.68
N ALA A 262 40.15 20.74 -6.39
CA ALA A 262 41.38 21.41 -5.96
C ALA A 262 42.63 20.59 -6.32
N ILE A 263 42.59 19.26 -6.13
CA ILE A 263 43.72 18.38 -6.47
C ILE A 263 43.89 18.17 -7.98
N GLU A 264 42.82 18.17 -8.78
CA GLU A 264 42.90 17.98 -10.24
C GLU A 264 43.88 18.95 -10.90
N THR A 265 43.88 20.22 -10.48
CA THR A 265 44.82 21.23 -10.99
C THR A 265 46.26 20.84 -10.67
N ASP A 266 46.55 20.45 -9.43
CA ASP A 266 47.90 20.07 -9.00
C ASP A 266 48.39 18.79 -9.70
N VAL A 267 47.49 17.83 -9.94
CA VAL A 267 47.79 16.61 -10.70
C VAL A 267 48.16 16.92 -12.15
N GLN A 268 47.38 17.78 -12.82
CA GLN A 268 47.67 18.20 -14.18
C GLN A 268 48.99 18.97 -14.28
N GLU A 269 49.27 19.85 -13.32
CA GLU A 269 50.57 20.55 -13.28
C GLU A 269 51.73 19.56 -13.06
N TYR A 270 51.57 18.59 -12.18
CA TYR A 270 52.59 17.57 -11.93
C TYR A 270 52.88 16.69 -13.16
N GLU A 271 51.85 16.28 -13.91
CA GLU A 271 51.98 15.54 -15.18
C GLU A 271 52.90 16.27 -16.17
N ILE A 272 52.73 17.58 -16.32
CA ILE A 272 53.54 18.41 -17.23
C ILE A 272 55.02 18.46 -16.78
N ILE A 273 55.26 18.50 -15.47
CA ILE A 273 56.60 18.70 -14.91
C ILE A 273 57.39 17.39 -14.82
N LYS A 274 56.73 16.25 -14.56
CA LYS A 274 57.41 14.95 -14.40
C LYS A 274 58.03 14.46 -15.71
N GLU A 275 57.39 14.70 -16.86
CA GLU A 275 57.85 14.21 -18.17
C GLU A 275 59.14 14.89 -18.65
N ARG A 276 59.44 16.10 -18.15
CA ARG A 276 60.52 16.92 -18.70
C ARG A 276 61.93 16.47 -18.31
N LEU A 277 62.15 15.92 -17.11
CA LEU A 277 63.51 15.80 -16.56
C LEU A 277 64.39 14.71 -17.20
N PRO A 278 63.91 13.47 -17.43
CA PRO A 278 64.70 12.42 -18.06
C PRO A 278 65.15 12.80 -19.48
N ASP A 279 64.29 13.48 -20.24
CA ASP A 279 64.56 13.90 -21.61
C ASP A 279 65.64 14.97 -21.70
N ILE A 280 65.67 15.91 -20.76
CA ILE A 280 66.63 17.02 -20.77
C ILE A 280 68.07 16.50 -20.54
N LEU A 281 68.29 15.52 -19.65
CA LEU A 281 69.62 14.92 -19.45
C LEU A 281 70.09 14.16 -20.70
N SER A 282 69.18 13.43 -21.36
CA SER A 282 69.46 12.73 -22.62
C SER A 282 69.84 13.72 -23.73
N ASN A 283 69.15 14.85 -23.83
CA ASN A 283 69.42 15.88 -24.82
C ASN A 283 70.72 16.64 -24.55
N LEU A 284 71.06 16.93 -23.29
CA LEU A 284 72.36 17.45 -22.87
C LEU A 284 73.50 16.59 -23.41
N ARG A 285 73.42 15.26 -23.20
CA ARG A 285 74.45 14.31 -23.65
C ARG A 285 74.56 14.18 -25.18
N LYS A 286 73.50 14.53 -25.91
CA LYS A 286 73.50 14.58 -27.39
C LYS A 286 73.97 15.94 -27.94
N GLY A 287 74.35 16.88 -27.09
CA GLY A 287 74.77 18.23 -27.48
C GLY A 287 73.61 19.17 -27.82
N GLY A 288 72.37 18.81 -27.49
CA GLY A 288 71.19 19.64 -27.73
C GLY A 288 70.94 20.69 -26.64
N TYR A 289 71.65 20.62 -25.51
CA TYR A 289 71.56 21.53 -24.37
C TYR A 289 72.97 21.85 -23.85
N THR A 290 73.11 22.98 -23.18
CA THR A 290 74.27 23.33 -22.35
C THR A 290 74.04 22.95 -20.89
N TRP A 291 75.12 22.81 -20.12
CA TRP A 291 75.03 22.59 -18.67
C TRP A 291 74.25 23.70 -17.94
N ALA A 292 74.42 24.96 -18.36
CA ALA A 292 73.69 26.10 -17.80
C ALA A 292 72.17 25.96 -18.01
N GLU A 293 71.75 25.54 -19.21
CA GLU A 293 70.33 25.26 -19.49
C GLU A 293 69.83 24.05 -18.69
N TYR A 294 70.63 23.00 -18.56
CA TYR A 294 70.29 21.83 -17.74
C TYR A 294 70.05 22.18 -16.26
N PHE A 295 70.96 22.94 -15.63
CA PHE A 295 70.79 23.39 -14.25
C PHE A 295 69.61 24.35 -14.10
N SER A 296 69.39 25.24 -15.07
CA SER A 296 68.20 26.12 -15.09
C SER A 296 66.90 25.32 -15.11
N GLU A 297 66.83 24.24 -15.89
CA GLU A 297 65.66 23.36 -15.91
C GLU A 297 65.49 22.61 -14.59
N LEU A 298 66.57 22.11 -13.96
CA LEU A 298 66.50 21.52 -12.61
C LEU A 298 65.99 22.52 -11.56
N ASP A 299 66.44 23.77 -11.62
CA ASP A 299 65.99 24.84 -10.71
C ASP A 299 64.50 25.14 -10.87
N LYS A 300 64.03 25.29 -12.13
CA LYS A 300 62.59 25.44 -12.41
C LYS A 300 61.79 24.24 -11.91
N ALA A 301 62.32 23.04 -12.14
CA ALA A 301 61.67 21.79 -11.80
C ALA A 301 61.57 21.58 -10.27
N GLU A 302 62.58 21.99 -9.50
CA GLU A 302 62.53 21.99 -8.03
C GLU A 302 61.58 23.08 -7.49
N ALA A 303 61.68 24.30 -8.01
CA ALA A 303 60.85 25.41 -7.58
C ALA A 303 59.37 25.10 -7.76
N LYS A 304 59.00 24.59 -8.93
CA LYS A 304 57.60 24.27 -9.24
C LYS A 304 57.05 23.11 -8.40
N ARG A 305 57.86 22.08 -8.13
CA ARG A 305 57.47 20.99 -7.21
C ARG A 305 57.33 21.46 -5.76
N THR A 306 58.17 22.38 -5.33
CA THR A 306 58.08 22.99 -3.98
C THR A 306 56.81 23.82 -3.85
N GLU A 307 56.49 24.61 -4.88
CA GLU A 307 55.22 25.36 -4.97
C GLU A 307 54.02 24.41 -4.90
N LEU A 308 53.99 23.37 -5.72
CA LEU A 308 52.93 22.35 -5.72
C LEU A 308 52.79 21.65 -4.37
N GLN A 309 53.91 21.31 -3.71
CA GLN A 309 53.85 20.68 -2.38
C GLN A 309 53.21 21.62 -1.36
N GLY A 310 53.56 22.92 -1.39
CA GLY A 310 52.92 23.93 -0.55
C GLY A 310 51.44 24.13 -0.87
N ALA A 311 51.05 24.08 -2.16
CA ALA A 311 49.66 24.15 -2.58
C ALA A 311 48.84 22.97 -2.01
N VAL A 312 49.34 21.74 -2.19
CA VAL A 312 48.71 20.51 -1.68
C VAL A 312 48.57 20.52 -0.15
N ASP A 313 49.57 21.02 0.57
CA ASP A 313 49.53 21.12 2.04
C ASP A 313 48.42 22.05 2.55
N ASN A 314 48.10 23.09 1.76
CA ASN A 314 47.04 24.05 2.06
C ASN A 314 45.63 23.58 1.66
N ILE A 315 45.51 22.48 0.90
CA ILE A 315 44.21 21.90 0.58
C ILE A 315 43.57 21.34 1.86
N THR A 316 42.41 21.88 2.21
CA THR A 316 41.65 21.42 3.37
C THR A 316 40.90 20.12 3.05
N ALA A 317 41.30 19.02 3.69
CA ALA A 317 40.59 17.75 3.60
C ALA A 317 39.46 17.69 4.64
N ASN A 318 38.25 18.01 4.22
CA ASN A 318 37.05 17.98 5.08
C ASN A 318 36.40 16.59 5.20
N VAL A 319 37.05 15.55 4.66
CA VAL A 319 36.62 14.14 4.67
C VAL A 319 37.85 13.22 4.82
N PRO A 320 37.74 12.07 5.51
CA PRO A 320 38.87 11.16 5.74
C PRO A 320 39.56 10.68 4.47
N GLU A 321 38.79 10.30 3.45
CA GLU A 321 39.31 9.81 2.17
C GLU A 321 40.10 10.90 1.45
N GLY A 322 39.68 12.17 1.56
CA GLY A 322 40.41 13.31 1.03
C GLY A 322 41.75 13.52 1.75
N ALA A 323 41.80 13.28 3.07
CA ALA A 323 43.04 13.40 3.82
C ALA A 323 44.08 12.35 3.37
N VAL A 324 43.62 11.14 3.04
CA VAL A 324 44.46 10.06 2.49
C VAL A 324 45.00 10.45 1.10
N LEU A 325 44.14 10.93 0.19
CA LEU A 325 44.57 11.36 -1.14
C LEU A 325 45.59 12.50 -1.08
N ARG A 326 45.35 13.50 -0.23
CA ARG A 326 46.27 14.63 -0.02
C ARG A 326 47.63 14.14 0.47
N GLN A 327 47.64 13.25 1.46
CA GLN A 327 48.88 12.68 1.99
C GLN A 327 49.64 11.85 0.93
N SER A 328 48.90 11.12 0.09
CA SER A 328 49.49 10.35 -1.00
C SER A 328 50.13 11.26 -2.06
N LEU A 329 49.47 12.34 -2.46
CA LEU A 329 50.04 13.32 -3.40
C LEU A 329 51.24 14.06 -2.80
N HIS A 330 51.17 14.45 -1.52
CA HIS A 330 52.31 15.03 -0.81
C HIS A 330 53.53 14.10 -0.84
N ASN A 331 53.30 12.80 -0.63
CA ASN A 331 54.37 11.80 -0.68
C ASN A 331 54.99 11.68 -2.09
N VAL A 332 54.18 11.72 -3.15
CA VAL A 332 54.67 11.80 -4.53
C VAL A 332 55.60 13.00 -4.69
N LEU A 333 55.14 14.21 -4.33
CA LEU A 333 55.89 15.45 -4.50
C LEU A 333 57.18 15.46 -3.67
N SER A 334 57.17 14.88 -2.47
CA SER A 334 58.36 14.74 -1.62
C SER A 334 59.43 13.86 -2.26
N ILE A 335 59.04 12.72 -2.85
CA ILE A 335 59.97 11.82 -3.57
C ILE A 335 60.46 12.50 -4.86
N SER A 336 59.56 13.20 -5.55
CA SER A 336 59.87 13.96 -6.75
C SER A 336 60.93 15.05 -6.52
N LEU A 337 60.84 15.77 -5.39
CA LEU A 337 61.88 16.73 -4.96
C LEU A 337 63.22 16.04 -4.63
N GLN A 338 63.18 14.85 -4.02
CA GLN A 338 64.40 14.07 -3.77
C GLN A 338 65.08 13.65 -5.07
N TYR A 339 64.30 13.27 -6.09
CA TYR A 339 64.81 12.95 -7.42
C TYR A 339 65.53 14.15 -8.04
N VAL A 340 64.88 15.32 -8.12
CA VAL A 340 65.48 16.53 -8.70
C VAL A 340 66.79 16.92 -8.00
N ARG A 341 66.82 16.84 -6.67
CA ARG A 341 68.03 17.14 -5.88
C ARG A 341 69.16 16.15 -6.14
N ALA A 342 68.83 14.86 -6.25
CA ALA A 342 69.81 13.81 -6.58
C ALA A 342 70.36 13.99 -8.01
N ALA A 343 69.49 14.31 -8.98
CA ALA A 343 69.89 14.60 -10.35
C ALA A 343 70.80 15.84 -10.43
N ARG A 344 70.46 16.93 -9.71
CA ARG A 344 71.33 18.11 -9.61
C ARG A 344 72.69 17.78 -9.02
N GLN A 345 72.73 16.98 -7.95
CA GLN A 345 74.00 16.57 -7.34
C GLN A 345 74.87 15.79 -8.32
N ALA A 346 74.30 14.83 -9.05
CA ALA A 346 75.02 14.05 -10.05
C ALA A 346 75.58 14.94 -11.17
N ALA A 347 74.75 15.84 -11.70
CA ALA A 347 75.14 16.79 -12.73
C ALA A 347 76.24 17.76 -12.30
N ARG A 348 76.20 18.21 -11.04
CA ARG A 348 77.24 19.09 -10.50
C ARG A 348 78.60 18.40 -10.48
N ILE A 349 78.65 17.14 -10.04
CA ILE A 349 79.89 16.34 -10.04
C ILE A 349 80.42 16.16 -11.47
N GLU A 350 79.54 15.81 -12.42
CA GLU A 350 79.95 15.65 -13.83
C GLU A 350 80.48 16.95 -14.43
N PHE A 351 79.87 18.09 -14.08
CA PHE A 351 80.26 19.41 -14.58
C PHE A 351 81.55 19.95 -13.93
N GLU A 352 81.68 19.85 -12.61
CA GLU A 352 82.82 20.42 -11.85
C GLU A 352 84.09 19.60 -12.03
N ASP A 353 83.98 18.27 -11.97
CA ASP A 353 85.14 17.37 -12.00
C ASP A 353 85.47 16.88 -13.42
N ASN A 354 84.58 17.17 -14.39
CA ASN A 354 84.65 16.69 -15.78
C ASN A 354 84.82 15.16 -15.88
N ASP A 355 84.34 14.42 -14.87
CA ASP A 355 84.43 12.95 -14.80
C ASP A 355 83.05 12.30 -14.60
N TYR A 356 82.52 11.77 -15.70
CA TYR A 356 81.28 11.00 -15.70
C TYR A 356 81.36 9.76 -14.80
N LYS A 357 82.53 9.14 -14.62
CA LYS A 357 82.67 7.93 -13.80
C LYS A 357 82.37 8.21 -12.33
N GLU A 358 82.77 9.37 -11.84
CA GLU A 358 82.48 9.80 -10.46
C GLU A 358 81.01 10.22 -10.29
N ALA A 359 80.41 10.81 -11.32
CA ALA A 359 79.00 11.20 -11.31
C ALA A 359 78.03 10.01 -11.45
N LYS A 360 78.45 8.92 -12.14
CA LYS A 360 77.57 7.77 -12.47
C LYS A 360 76.82 7.18 -11.27
N PRO A 361 77.44 6.89 -10.10
CA PRO A 361 76.71 6.35 -8.95
C PRO A 361 75.59 7.26 -8.43
N TYR A 362 75.74 8.58 -8.60
CA TYR A 362 74.72 9.55 -8.22
C TYR A 362 73.57 9.59 -9.23
N TYR A 363 73.85 9.42 -10.52
CA TYR A 363 72.80 9.21 -11.53
C TYR A 363 72.04 7.90 -11.30
N ASP A 364 72.74 6.80 -11.00
CA ASP A 364 72.10 5.52 -10.66
C ASP A 364 71.17 5.68 -9.44
N LYS A 365 71.61 6.44 -8.42
CA LYS A 365 70.78 6.77 -7.26
C LYS A 365 69.56 7.62 -7.63
N ALA A 366 69.74 8.65 -8.47
CA ALA A 366 68.64 9.49 -8.93
C ALA A 366 67.60 8.66 -9.70
N GLU A 367 68.05 7.74 -10.55
CA GLU A 367 67.19 6.81 -11.30
C GLU A 367 66.36 5.90 -10.38
N ILE A 368 66.94 5.36 -9.31
CA ILE A 368 66.20 4.57 -8.32
C ILE A 368 65.10 5.41 -7.64
N ILE A 369 65.40 6.68 -7.33
CA ILE A 369 64.40 7.58 -6.73
C ILE A 369 63.29 7.89 -7.74
N HIS A 370 63.64 8.09 -9.01
CA HIS A 370 62.67 8.32 -10.09
C HIS A 370 61.73 7.12 -10.31
N GLN A 371 62.26 5.89 -10.32
CA GLN A 371 61.43 4.68 -10.42
C GLN A 371 60.45 4.58 -9.23
N ARG A 372 60.92 4.89 -8.02
CA ARG A 372 60.06 4.94 -6.84
C ARG A 372 59.00 6.04 -6.94
N GLU A 373 59.35 7.21 -7.46
CA GLU A 373 58.43 8.32 -7.74
C GLU A 373 57.31 7.84 -8.68
N GLU A 374 57.66 7.17 -9.79
CA GLU A 374 56.67 6.62 -10.72
C GLU A 374 55.73 5.61 -10.06
N ASP A 375 56.25 4.70 -9.25
CA ASP A 375 55.44 3.65 -8.60
C ASP A 375 54.45 4.23 -7.59
N VAL A 376 54.91 5.19 -6.78
CA VAL A 376 54.05 5.89 -5.82
C VAL A 376 53.02 6.74 -6.57
N TYR A 377 53.42 7.38 -7.67
CA TYR A 377 52.51 8.17 -8.49
C TYR A 377 51.42 7.32 -9.17
N LYS A 378 51.78 6.17 -9.76
CA LYS A 378 50.82 5.21 -10.33
C LYS A 378 49.81 4.75 -9.28
N SER A 379 50.28 4.51 -8.06
CA SER A 379 49.42 4.14 -6.93
C SER A 379 48.46 5.27 -6.54
N PHE A 380 48.96 6.50 -6.48
CA PHE A 380 48.15 7.69 -6.21
C PHE A 380 47.07 7.90 -7.29
N ILE A 381 47.42 7.87 -8.58
CA ILE A 381 46.46 8.09 -9.66
C ILE A 381 45.33 7.06 -9.65
N LYS A 382 45.65 5.79 -9.36
CA LYS A 382 44.62 4.77 -9.19
C LYS A 382 43.63 5.13 -8.08
N GLN A 383 44.12 5.54 -6.90
CA GLN A 383 43.26 5.96 -5.79
C GLN A 383 42.43 7.18 -6.15
N TYR A 384 43.04 8.16 -6.81
CA TYR A 384 42.38 9.38 -7.28
C TYR A 384 41.22 9.07 -8.24
N ASP A 385 41.45 8.22 -9.24
CA ASP A 385 40.44 7.82 -10.23
C ASP A 385 39.30 6.99 -9.60
N ASP A 386 39.61 6.13 -8.63
CA ASP A 386 38.62 5.34 -7.91
C ASP A 386 37.69 6.25 -7.10
N GLU A 387 38.24 7.27 -6.41
CA GLU A 387 37.44 8.25 -5.68
C GLU A 387 36.60 9.15 -6.61
N LYS A 388 37.16 9.55 -7.76
CA LYS A 388 36.42 10.32 -8.78
C LYS A 388 35.22 9.54 -9.30
N LYS A 389 35.39 8.25 -9.61
CA LYS A 389 34.28 7.35 -10.00
C LYS A 389 33.25 7.15 -8.89
N ASN A 390 33.69 7.05 -7.63
CA ASN A 390 32.77 6.94 -6.50
C ASN A 390 31.91 8.21 -6.38
N GLN A 391 32.50 9.40 -6.54
CA GLN A 391 31.75 10.65 -6.55
C GLN A 391 30.72 10.72 -7.69
N GLU A 392 31.08 10.31 -8.91
CA GLU A 392 30.14 10.27 -10.04
C GLU A 392 28.94 9.35 -9.79
N LYS A 393 29.16 8.16 -9.23
CA LYS A 393 28.08 7.23 -8.86
C LYS A 393 27.13 7.83 -7.83
N LEU A 394 27.68 8.53 -6.84
CA LEU A 394 26.90 9.13 -5.76
C LEU A 394 26.07 10.33 -6.25
N GLN A 395 26.59 11.13 -7.19
CA GLN A 395 25.82 12.20 -7.82
C GLN A 395 24.59 11.70 -8.58
N ILE A 396 24.65 10.48 -9.16
CA ILE A 396 23.50 9.86 -9.84
C ILE A 396 22.43 9.42 -8.84
N LEU A 397 22.81 9.01 -7.63
CA LEU A 397 21.87 8.58 -6.58
C LEU A 397 21.18 9.75 -5.87
N VAL A 398 21.78 10.94 -5.91
CA VAL A 398 21.29 12.17 -5.26
C VAL A 398 20.30 12.94 -6.15
N LYS A 399 20.40 12.79 -7.48
CA LYS A 399 19.47 13.35 -8.48
C LYS A 399 18.25 12.45 -8.65
#